data_AF-A0A5D6WLU2-F1
#
_entry.id   AF-A0A5D6WLU2-F1
#
_cell.length_a   1.000
_cell.length_b   1.000
_cell.length_c   1.000
_cell.angle_alpha   90.00
_cell.angle_beta   90.00
_cell.angle_gamma   90.00
#
_symmetry.space_group_name_H-M   'P 1'
#
loop_
_entity.id
_entity.type
_entity.pdbx_description
1 polymer ?
#
loop_
_entity_poly.entity_id
_entity_poly.type
_entity_poly.pdbx_seq_one_letter_code
_entity_poly.pdbx_strand_id
1 'polypeptide(L)' 'MEIIVAFAVGLIVLCLIGKIIALPMKLLWKLITNSVVGAVLLWVVNLFGAGIQITFVKALLAGVLGVPGVIIVLLMN' A
#
# COMPACT_ATOMS: atom_id res chain seq x y z
N MET A 1 9.30 -6.55 -45.04
CA MET A 1 9.56 -5.42 -44.11
C MET A 1 8.33 -5.06 -43.29
N GLU A 2 7.15 -4.93 -43.92
CA GLU A 2 5.85 -4.64 -43.28
C GLU A 2 5.56 -5.46 -42.00
N ILE A 3 5.73 -6.78 -42.03
CA ILE A 3 5.45 -7.68 -40.89
C ILE A 3 6.37 -7.40 -39.70
N ILE A 4 7.65 -7.09 -39.96
CA ILE A 4 8.64 -6.81 -38.92
C ILE A 4 8.29 -5.50 -38.22
N VAL A 5 7.83 -4.50 -38.98
CA VAL A 5 7.38 -3.20 -38.44
C VAL A 5 6.10 -3.38 -37.61
N ALA A 6 5.11 -4.11 -38.11
CA ALA A 6 3.88 -4.40 -37.36
C ALA A 6 4.17 -5.15 -36.05
N PHE A 7 5.10 -6.11 -36.07
CA PHE A 7 5.51 -6.84 -34.87
C PHE A 7 6.24 -5.95 -33.86
N ALA A 8 7.14 -5.08 -34.34
CA ALA A 8 7.84 -4.11 -33.50
C ALA A 8 6.86 -3.12 -32.83
N VAL A 9 5.89 -2.60 -33.59
CA VAL A 9 4.84 -1.71 -33.07
C VAL A 9 3.97 -2.44 -32.04
N GLY A 10 3.54 -3.67 -32.33
CA GLY A 10 2.78 -4.49 -31.40
C GLY A 10 3.52 -4.75 -30.08
N LEU A 11 4.82 -5.06 -30.16
CA LEU A 11 5.66 -5.26 -28.98
C LEU A 11 5.78 -4.01 -28.12
N ILE A 12 5.98 -2.84 -28.75
CA ILE A 12 6.06 -1.55 -28.05
C ILE A 12 4.75 -1.26 -27.31
N VAL A 13 3.61 -1.42 -27.98
CA VAL A 13 2.28 -1.21 -27.38
C VAL A 13 2.06 -2.18 -26.20
N LEU A 14 2.44 -3.45 -26.35
CA LEU A 14 2.32 -4.44 -25.28
C LEU A 14 3.17 -4.06 -24.06
N CYS A 15 4.41 -3.60 -24.29
CA CYS A 15 5.29 -3.11 -23.21
C CYS A 15 4.72 -1.87 -22.50
N LEU A 16 4.10 -0.95 -23.25
CA LEU A 16 3.42 0.23 -22.67
C LEU A 16 2.26 -0.17 -21.76
N ILE A 17 1.39 -1.06 -22.23
CA ILE A 17 0.25 -1.58 -21.43
C ILE A 17 0.76 -2.31 -20.18
N GLY A 18 1.76 -3.18 -20.34
CA GLY A 18 2.37 -3.89 -19.21
C GLY A 18 2.95 -2.94 -18.16
N LYS A 19 3.58 -1.83 -18.59
CA LYS A 19 4.14 -0.82 -17.69
C LYS A 19 3.05 -0.04 -16.94
N ILE A 20 1.94 0.30 -17.62
CA ILE A 20 0.79 0.98 -17.00
C ILE A 20 0.17 0.11 -15.92
N ILE A 21 0.08 -1.21 -16.12
CA ILE A 21 -0.50 -2.15 -15.15
C ILE A 21 0.49 -2.47 -14.01
N ALA A 22 1.79 -2.53 -14.30
CA ALA A 22 2.80 -2.80 -13.29
C ALA A 22 2.93 -1.67 -12.23
N LEU A 23 2.60 -0.43 -12.61
CA LEU A 23 2.68 0.74 -11.73
C LEU A 23 1.68 0.69 -10.55
N PRO A 24 0.37 0.47 -10.74
CA PRO A 24 -0.59 0.32 -9.64
C PRO A 24 -0.33 -0.97 -8.83
N MET A 25 0.19 -2.03 -9.46
CA MET A 25 0.52 -3.28 -8.76
C MET A 25 1.62 -3.06 -7.70
N LYS A 26 2.62 -2.23 -8.00
CA LYS A 26 3.67 -1.84 -7.04
C LYS A 26 3.11 -0.97 -5.91
N LEU A 27 2.17 -0.07 -6.22
CA LEU A 27 1.51 0.76 -5.21
C LEU A 27 0.67 -0.08 -4.24
N LEU A 28 -0.10 -1.05 -4.76
CA LEU A 28 -0.85 -2.02 -3.96
C LEU A 28 0.06 -2.77 -3.01
N TRP A 29 1.19 -3.27 -3.50
CA TRP A 29 2.17 -3.96 -2.64
C TRP A 29 2.69 -3.07 -1.51
N LYS A 30 2.99 -1.80 -1.80
CA LYS A 30 3.44 -0.83 -0.80
C LYS A 30 2.36 -0.47 0.22
N LEU A 31 1.09 -0.41 -0.21
CA LEU A 31 -0.05 -0.18 0.69
C LEU A 31 -0.29 -1.37 1.61
N ILE A 32 -0.22 -2.60 1.09
CA ILE A 32 -0.39 -3.81 1.89
C ILE A 32 0.70 -3.90 2.96
N THR A 33 1.97 -3.70 2.59
CA THR A 33 3.07 -3.77 3.58
C THR A 33 2.97 -2.67 4.63
N ASN A 34 2.67 -1.42 4.22
CA ASN A 34 2.44 -0.34 5.18
C ASN A 34 1.25 -0.64 6.10
N SER A 35 0.21 -1.29 5.57
CA SER A 35 -0.97 -1.67 6.35
C SER A 35 -0.71 -2.77 7.36
N VAL A 36 0.07 -3.77 6.99
CA VAL A 36 0.49 -4.83 7.92
C VAL A 36 1.35 -4.23 9.03
N VAL A 37 2.33 -3.38 8.69
CA VAL A 37 3.21 -2.72 9.68
C VAL A 37 2.40 -1.84 10.63
N GLY A 38 1.47 -1.03 10.10
CA GLY A 38 0.59 -0.18 10.90
C GLY A 38 -0.29 -0.96 11.87
N ALA A 39 -0.88 -2.07 11.42
CA ALA A 39 -1.68 -2.96 12.26
C ALA A 39 -0.83 -3.63 13.36
N VAL A 40 0.36 -4.12 13.01
CA VAL A 40 1.30 -4.74 13.97
C VAL A 40 1.73 -3.72 15.03
N LEU A 41 2.12 -2.51 14.63
CA LEU A 41 2.50 -1.47 15.59
C LEU A 41 1.36 -1.14 16.56
N LEU A 42 0.14 -0.97 16.06
CA LEU A 42 -1.02 -0.61 16.88
C LEU A 42 -1.37 -1.73 17.86
N TRP A 43 -1.23 -2.98 17.43
CA TRP A 43 -1.37 -4.15 18.29
C TRP A 43 -0.31 -4.18 19.40
N VAL A 44 0.97 -3.94 19.05
CA VAL A 44 2.07 -3.88 20.04
C VAL A 44 1.84 -2.77 21.05
N VAL A 45 1.49 -1.56 20.59
CA VAL A 45 1.23 -0.42 21.47
C VAL A 45 0.05 -0.69 22.41
N ASN A 46 -0.99 -1.38 21.93
CA ASN A 46 -2.12 -1.78 22.77
C ASN A 46 -1.70 -2.78 23.87
N LEU A 47 -0.76 -3.69 23.59
CA LEU A 47 -0.21 -4.63 24.59
C LEU A 47 0.60 -3.94 25.70
N PHE A 48 1.23 -2.79 25.40
CA PHE A 48 1.95 -1.99 26.40
C PHE A 48 1.03 -1.18 27.35
N GLY A 49 -0.29 -1.42 27.30
CA GLY A 49 -1.23 -0.81 28.25
C GLY A 49 -1.66 0.61 27.88
N ALA A 50 -1.50 1.01 26.62
CA ALA A 50 -1.95 2.33 26.14
C ALA A 50 -3.48 2.52 26.16
N GLY A 51 -4.27 1.47 26.49
CA GLY A 51 -5.73 1.57 26.62
C GLY A 51 -6.42 2.04 25.34
N ILE A 52 -5.83 1.76 24.19
CA ILE A 52 -6.32 2.28 22.91
C ILE A 52 -7.54 1.46 22.49
N GLN A 53 -8.68 2.14 22.34
CA GLN A 53 -9.83 1.51 21.70
C GLN A 53 -9.54 1.33 20.20
N ILE A 54 -9.25 0.10 19.80
CA ILE A 54 -9.00 -0.25 18.40
C ILE A 54 -10.33 -0.28 17.64
N THR A 55 -10.76 0.88 17.15
CA THR A 55 -11.91 1.01 16.23
C THR A 55 -11.45 0.81 14.79
N PHE A 56 -12.36 0.37 13.91
CA PHE A 56 -12.12 0.21 12.47
C PHE A 56 -11.47 1.45 11.83
N VAL A 57 -11.90 2.66 12.22
CA VAL A 57 -11.34 3.93 11.71
C VAL A 57 -9.87 4.10 12.11
N LYS A 58 -9.52 3.86 13.39
CA LYS A 58 -8.13 4.00 13.87
C LYS A 58 -7.21 2.94 13.24
N ALA A 59 -7.69 1.71 13.09
CA ALA A 59 -6.96 0.65 12.41
C ALA A 59 -6.74 0.96 10.91
N LEU A 60 -7.73 1.54 10.24
CA LEU A 60 -7.61 1.96 8.84
C LEU A 60 -6.61 3.12 8.68
N LEU A 61 -6.65 4.12 9.56
CA LEU A 61 -5.70 5.24 9.55
C LEU A 61 -4.25 4.76 9.75
N ALA A 62 -4.02 3.90 10.74
CA ALA A 62 -2.71 3.30 10.96
C ALA A 62 -2.30 2.36 9.83
N GLY A 63 -3.23 1.65 9.21
CA GLY A 63 -2.93 0.79 8.07
C GLY A 63 -2.55 1.57 6.81
N VAL A 64 -3.30 2.61 6.46
CA VAL A 64 -3.05 3.40 5.24
C VAL A 64 -1.78 4.25 5.39
N LEU A 65 -1.56 4.84 6.57
CA LEU A 65 -0.44 5.74 6.82
C LEU A 65 0.81 5.02 7.37
N GLY A 66 0.67 3.82 7.94
CA GLY A 66 1.75 3.10 8.61
C GLY A 66 2.15 3.74 9.95
N VAL A 67 3.47 3.88 10.17
CA VAL A 67 4.05 4.50 11.39
C VAL A 67 3.46 5.89 11.72
N PRO A 68 3.38 6.87 10.79
CA PRO A 68 2.76 8.16 11.10
C PRO A 68 1.29 8.04 11.50
N GLY A 69 0.55 7.08 10.94
CA GLY A 69 -0.85 6.82 11.33
C GLY A 69 -1.00 6.34 12.77
N VAL A 70 -0.07 5.52 13.24
CA VAL A 70 -0.03 5.05 14.63
C VAL A 70 0.23 6.21 15.60
N ILE A 71 1.15 7.12 15.24
CA ILE A 71 1.45 8.32 16.05
C ILE A 71 0.21 9.21 16.17
N ILE A 72 -0.52 9.43 15.08
CA ILE A 72 -1.77 10.21 15.08
C ILE A 72 -2.83 9.54 15.96
N VAL A 73 -2.99 8.22 15.85
CA VAL A 73 -3.96 7.45 16.65
C VAL A 73 -3.66 7.55 18.15
N LEU A 74 -2.38 7.48 18.52
CA LEU A 74 -1.89 7.65 19.89
C LEU A 74 -2.15 9.04 20.44
N LEU A 75 -1.92 10.09 19.64
CA LEU A 75 -2.21 11.47 20.04
C LEU A 75 -3.71 11.75 20.19
N MET A 76 -4.54 11.00 19.45
CA MET A 76 -6.00 11.15 19.42
C MET A 76 -6.72 10.16 20.34
N ASN A 77 -6.00 9.37 21.15
CA ASN A 77 -6.55 8.42 22.10
C ASN A 77 -6.44 8.97 23.51
#